data_AF-A0A497A0A2-F1
#
_entry.id   AF-A0A497A0A2-F1
#
_cell.length_a   1.000
_cell.length_b   1.000
_cell.length_c   1.000
_cell.angle_alpha   90.00
_cell.angle_beta   90.00
_cell.angle_gamma   90.00
#
_symmetry.space_group_name_H-M   'P 1'
#
loop_
_entity.id
_entity.type
_entity.pdbx_description
1 polymer ?
#
loop_
_entity_poly.entity_id
_entity_poly.type
_entity_poly.pdbx_seq_one_letter_code
_entity_poly.pdbx_strand_id
1 'polypeptide(L)'
;MATAVELLRQGRRDELWKKYCGFLDLSLEEFMRIQKRLLLEQIQLLSNCELGRKLLVGQKPTSVEEFRETVPLTTYEDYAPFLLKKRENVLPTKPLHWARTTGRSGEFGYRFKWVPVSDATHHRSMRYGLAALILASCTKKGEVVLEEGDKLLYNAAPRPYASGESMYGLAREFPFKFLPPLDKAESLSFEERVQEGFKLAFRDGIDFFAGVSSVFVAVGERFAEASRGIEFSPTLLHPKSLFRLGKALLKSKSAKRGMLPKDLWTLKGVVGSGTDTAIYSHRIHYLWGKRPLGLYSATEAGFVAVQAWNYKGMTFVPDINFFEFILE
;
A
#
# COMPACT_ATOMS: atom_id res chain seq x y z
N MET A 1 -5.73 21.34 8.55
CA MET A 1 -6.71 20.27 8.82
C MET A 1 -6.16 19.38 9.91
N ALA A 2 -6.99 18.87 10.81
CA ALA A 2 -6.55 17.97 11.89
C ALA A 2 -5.91 16.68 11.32
N THR A 3 -4.84 16.21 11.95
CA THR A 3 -4.14 14.95 11.61
C THR A 3 -4.98 13.73 12.04
N ALA A 4 -4.65 12.54 11.53
CA ALA A 4 -5.33 11.31 11.96
C ALA A 4 -5.22 11.09 13.47
N VAL A 5 -4.05 11.37 14.04
CA VAL A 5 -3.76 11.22 15.47
C VAL A 5 -4.55 12.20 16.31
N GLU A 6 -4.65 13.47 15.90
CA GLU A 6 -5.44 14.47 16.61
C GLU A 6 -6.93 14.08 16.67
N LEU A 7 -7.50 13.65 15.54
CA LEU A 7 -8.88 13.16 15.49
C LEU A 7 -9.07 11.94 16.39
N LEU A 8 -8.12 11.01 16.39
CA LEU A 8 -8.15 9.80 17.22
C LEU A 8 -8.10 10.13 18.72
N ARG A 9 -7.16 10.98 19.15
CA ARG A 9 -7.00 11.43 20.55
C ARG A 9 -8.23 12.18 21.08
N GLN A 10 -8.91 12.91 20.20
CA GLN A 10 -10.16 13.63 20.52
C GLN A 10 -11.39 12.72 20.48
N GLY A 11 -11.25 11.42 20.18
CA GLY A 11 -12.37 10.48 20.06
C GLY A 11 -13.23 10.69 18.81
N ARG A 12 -12.81 11.53 17.86
CA ARG A 12 -13.57 11.92 16.65
C ARG A 12 -13.44 10.88 15.54
N ARG A 13 -13.81 9.62 15.84
CA ARG A 13 -13.68 8.49 14.90
C ARG A 13 -14.53 8.64 13.64
N ASP A 14 -15.70 9.27 13.73
CA ASP A 14 -16.56 9.51 12.55
C ASP A 14 -15.91 10.48 11.57
N GLU A 15 -15.23 11.52 12.07
CA GLU A 15 -14.49 12.44 11.21
C GLU A 15 -13.24 11.80 10.61
N LEU A 16 -12.58 10.94 11.39
CA LEU A 16 -11.47 10.13 10.89
C LEU A 16 -11.93 9.21 9.75
N TRP A 17 -13.07 8.52 9.94
CA TRP A 17 -13.71 7.74 8.89
C TRP A 17 -14.02 8.59 7.66
N LYS A 18 -14.73 9.72 7.83
CA LYS A 18 -15.10 10.59 6.71
C LYS A 18 -13.89 11.11 5.94
N LYS A 19 -12.80 11.44 6.64
CA LYS A 19 -11.56 11.94 6.04
C LYS A 19 -10.85 10.91 5.15
N TYR A 20 -10.79 9.65 5.57
CA TYR A 20 -10.02 8.61 4.88
C TYR A 20 -10.89 7.68 4.01
N CYS A 21 -12.12 7.39 4.42
CA CYS A 21 -13.02 6.43 3.79
C CYS A 21 -14.28 7.08 3.18
N GLY A 22 -14.47 8.40 3.33
CA GLY A 22 -15.66 9.11 2.83
C GLY A 22 -15.81 9.11 1.30
N PHE A 23 -14.75 8.80 0.54
CA PHE A 23 -14.84 8.64 -0.91
C PHE A 23 -15.76 7.49 -1.33
N LEU A 24 -16.00 6.51 -0.44
CA LEU A 24 -16.93 5.39 -0.67
C LEU A 24 -18.39 5.85 -0.73
N ASP A 25 -18.69 7.05 -0.24
CA ASP A 25 -20.04 7.61 -0.18
C ASP A 25 -20.35 8.56 -1.35
N LEU A 26 -19.39 8.78 -2.24
CA LEU A 26 -19.58 9.64 -3.41
C LEU A 26 -20.57 9.02 -4.39
N SER A 27 -21.50 9.82 -4.89
CA SER A 27 -22.25 9.45 -6.08
C SER A 27 -21.33 9.44 -7.31
N LEU A 28 -21.77 8.79 -8.39
CA LEU A 28 -21.04 8.81 -9.66
C LEU A 28 -20.85 10.25 -10.17
N GLU A 29 -21.85 11.11 -10.02
CA GLU A 29 -21.77 12.51 -10.44
C GLU A 29 -20.70 13.28 -9.65
N GLU A 30 -20.68 13.10 -8.32
CA GLU A 30 -19.67 13.73 -7.47
C GLU A 30 -18.27 13.23 -7.79
N PHE A 31 -18.12 11.93 -8.02
CA PHE A 31 -16.87 11.31 -8.46
C PHE A 31 -16.38 11.91 -9.78
N MET A 32 -17.27 11.98 -10.79
CA MET A 32 -16.93 12.52 -12.10
C MET A 32 -16.60 14.02 -12.05
N ARG A 33 -17.25 14.79 -11.16
CA ARG A 33 -16.89 16.19 -10.92
C ARG A 33 -15.45 16.34 -10.40
N ILE A 34 -15.01 15.46 -9.50
CA ILE A 34 -13.62 15.46 -9.00
C ILE A 34 -12.65 15.10 -10.14
N GLN A 35 -12.97 14.06 -10.92
CA GLN A 35 -12.15 13.61 -12.06
C GLN A 35 -11.96 14.72 -13.11
N LYS A 36 -13.06 15.37 -13.53
CA LYS A 36 -13.02 16.46 -14.51
C LYS A 36 -12.15 17.63 -14.04
N ARG A 37 -12.34 18.06 -12.78
CA ARG A 37 -11.52 19.11 -12.19
C ARG A 37 -10.04 18.71 -12.14
N LEU A 38 -9.75 17.48 -11.69
CA LEU A 38 -8.38 16.95 -11.60
C LEU A 38 -7.69 16.99 -12.97
N LEU A 39 -8.35 16.52 -14.03
CA LEU A 39 -7.77 16.52 -15.38
C LEU A 39 -7.36 17.94 -15.81
N LEU A 40 -8.27 18.92 -15.69
CA LEU A 40 -8.01 20.30 -16.11
C LEU A 40 -6.88 20.93 -15.29
N GLU A 41 -6.80 20.65 -13.99
CA GLU A 41 -5.67 21.06 -13.14
C GLU A 41 -4.35 20.44 -13.63
N GLN A 42 -4.35 19.16 -14.00
CA GLN A 42 -3.13 18.48 -14.51
C GLN A 42 -2.70 19.01 -15.88
N ILE A 43 -3.64 19.27 -16.80
CA ILE A 43 -3.34 19.87 -18.11
C ILE A 43 -2.67 21.23 -17.90
N GLN A 44 -3.19 22.06 -17.00
CA GLN A 44 -2.59 23.37 -16.69
C GLN A 44 -1.16 23.27 -16.14
N LEU A 45 -0.86 22.27 -15.30
CA LEU A 45 0.49 22.07 -14.80
C LEU A 45 1.43 21.56 -15.90
N LEU A 46 0.97 20.60 -16.69
CA LEU A 46 1.74 19.97 -17.76
C LEU A 46 2.03 20.93 -18.92
N SER A 47 1.11 21.82 -19.28
CA SER A 47 1.33 22.80 -20.35
C SER A 47 2.52 23.72 -20.09
N ASN A 48 2.95 23.83 -18.82
CA ASN A 48 4.02 24.74 -18.40
C ASN A 48 5.41 24.10 -18.40
N CYS A 49 5.56 22.79 -18.67
CA CYS A 49 6.85 22.10 -18.69
C CYS A 49 7.18 21.47 -20.05
N GLU A 50 8.47 21.17 -20.30
CA GLU A 50 8.94 20.59 -21.57
C GLU A 50 8.29 19.23 -21.86
N LEU A 51 8.27 18.34 -20.85
CA LEU A 51 7.65 17.03 -21.01
C LEU A 51 6.16 17.14 -21.29
N GLY A 52 5.44 17.95 -20.52
CA GLY A 52 3.99 18.10 -20.67
C GLY A 52 3.60 18.74 -22.00
N ARG A 53 4.33 19.74 -22.50
CA ARG A 53 4.11 20.29 -23.86
C ARG A 53 4.31 19.25 -24.96
N LYS A 54 5.29 18.35 -24.81
CA LYS A 54 5.48 17.24 -25.76
C LYS A 54 4.29 16.27 -25.74
N LEU A 55 3.82 15.89 -24.54
CA LEU A 55 2.70 14.95 -24.37
C LEU A 55 1.37 15.54 -24.84
N LEU A 56 1.13 16.83 -24.59
CA LEU A 56 -0.06 17.56 -25.03
C LEU A 56 0.04 18.02 -26.49
N VAL A 57 1.09 17.63 -27.23
CA VAL A 57 1.32 18.01 -28.63
C VAL A 57 1.26 19.55 -28.84
N GLY A 58 1.76 20.30 -27.87
CA GLY A 58 1.71 21.76 -27.85
C GLY A 58 0.34 22.38 -27.60
N GLN A 59 -0.71 21.56 -27.42
CA GLN A 59 -2.07 22.01 -27.13
C GLN A 59 -2.29 22.19 -25.62
N LYS A 60 -3.39 22.86 -25.27
CA LYS A 60 -3.83 23.02 -23.88
C LYS A 60 -5.35 22.83 -23.79
N PRO A 61 -5.81 21.57 -23.80
CA PRO A 61 -7.24 21.29 -23.80
C PRO A 61 -7.96 21.88 -22.59
N THR A 62 -9.19 22.35 -22.81
CA THR A 62 -10.02 23.04 -21.82
C THR A 62 -11.22 22.21 -21.36
N SER A 63 -11.42 21.03 -21.96
CA SER A 63 -12.47 20.07 -21.62
C SER A 63 -11.93 18.63 -21.68
N VAL A 64 -12.71 17.68 -21.15
CA VAL A 64 -12.38 16.25 -21.25
C VAL A 64 -12.47 15.79 -22.71
N GLU A 65 -13.45 16.29 -23.43
CA GLU A 65 -13.75 15.96 -24.81
C GLU A 65 -12.59 16.40 -25.72
N GLU A 66 -12.16 17.66 -25.59
CA GLU A 66 -11.00 18.19 -26.32
C GLU A 66 -9.71 17.44 -25.95
N PHE A 67 -9.52 17.08 -24.68
CA PHE A 67 -8.37 16.26 -24.26
C PHE A 67 -8.36 14.92 -25.00
N ARG A 68 -9.50 14.24 -25.08
CA ARG A 68 -9.64 12.95 -25.78
C ARG A 68 -9.43 13.04 -27.29
N GLU A 69 -9.86 14.13 -27.91
CA GLU A 69 -9.74 14.33 -29.35
C GLU A 69 -8.30 14.69 -29.78
N THR A 70 -7.53 15.32 -28.89
CA THR A 70 -6.25 15.95 -29.24
C THR A 70 -5.02 15.27 -28.65
N VAL A 71 -5.13 14.65 -27.47
CA VAL A 71 -3.99 14.07 -26.76
C VAL A 71 -3.88 12.58 -27.08
N PRO A 72 -2.76 12.13 -27.70
CA PRO A 72 -2.60 10.74 -28.05
C PRO A 72 -2.41 9.87 -26.82
N LEU A 73 -2.85 8.61 -26.91
CA LEU A 73 -2.47 7.59 -25.93
C LEU A 73 -0.96 7.35 -26.00
N THR A 74 -0.32 7.30 -24.84
CA THR A 74 1.14 7.15 -24.72
C THR A 74 1.51 5.87 -24.00
N THR A 75 2.72 5.38 -24.25
CA THR A 75 3.35 4.31 -23.48
C THR A 75 4.58 4.84 -22.75
N TYR A 76 5.24 4.01 -21.93
CA TYR A 76 6.44 4.45 -21.22
C TYR A 76 7.57 4.93 -22.15
N GLU A 77 7.60 4.47 -23.40
CA GLU A 77 8.61 4.86 -24.40
C GLU A 77 8.60 6.37 -24.69
N ASP A 78 7.43 6.99 -24.68
CA ASP A 78 7.26 8.44 -24.90
C ASP A 78 7.98 9.28 -23.83
N TYR A 79 8.07 8.73 -22.61
CA TYR A 79 8.67 9.35 -21.44
C TYR A 79 10.14 8.94 -21.23
N ALA A 80 10.54 7.77 -21.75
CA ALA A 80 11.82 7.12 -21.47
C ALA A 80 13.05 8.05 -21.70
N PRO A 81 13.13 8.88 -22.77
CA PRO A 81 14.25 9.79 -22.98
C PRO A 81 14.50 10.79 -21.84
N PHE A 82 13.46 11.11 -21.07
CA PHE A 82 13.50 12.04 -19.95
C PHE A 82 13.63 11.31 -18.62
N LEU A 83 12.75 10.33 -18.37
CA LEU A 83 12.61 9.69 -17.06
C LEU A 83 13.75 8.71 -16.76
N LEU A 84 14.29 8.01 -17.76
CA LEU A 84 15.43 7.11 -17.55
C LEU A 84 16.68 7.88 -17.10
N LYS A 85 16.82 9.13 -17.54
CA LYS A 85 17.88 10.06 -17.14
C LYS A 85 17.53 10.92 -15.93
N LYS A 86 16.34 10.72 -15.35
CA LYS A 86 15.81 11.51 -14.22
C LYS A 86 15.88 13.03 -14.44
N ARG A 87 15.56 13.51 -15.64
CA ARG A 87 15.59 14.95 -15.97
C ARG A 87 14.49 15.70 -15.20
N GLU A 88 14.83 16.32 -14.07
CA GLU A 88 13.85 17.03 -13.24
C GLU A 88 13.39 18.37 -13.84
N ASN A 89 14.25 19.03 -14.62
CA ASN A 89 13.96 20.34 -15.20
C ASN A 89 12.88 20.32 -16.29
N VAL A 90 12.48 19.14 -16.77
CA VAL A 90 11.42 18.98 -17.77
C VAL A 90 10.04 18.68 -17.16
N LEU A 91 9.98 18.48 -15.85
CA LEU A 91 8.78 18.06 -15.13
C LEU A 91 7.97 19.27 -14.67
N PRO A 92 6.65 19.12 -14.43
CA PRO A 92 5.80 20.21 -13.96
C PRO A 92 6.14 20.69 -12.54
N THR A 93 6.77 19.83 -11.75
CA THR A 93 7.27 20.14 -10.41
C THR A 93 8.48 19.27 -10.10
N LYS A 94 9.30 19.70 -9.14
CA LYS A 94 10.41 18.90 -8.64
C LYS A 94 9.86 17.64 -7.95
N PRO A 95 10.31 16.44 -8.32
CA PRO A 95 9.90 15.21 -7.63
C PRO A 95 10.34 15.23 -6.16
N LEU A 96 9.51 14.67 -5.28
CA LEU A 96 9.89 14.33 -3.91
C LEU A 96 10.95 13.22 -3.92
N HIS A 97 10.74 12.20 -4.76
CA HIS A 97 11.67 11.10 -5.00
C HIS A 97 11.40 10.44 -6.36
N TRP A 98 12.30 9.51 -6.74
CA TRP A 98 12.17 8.69 -7.93
C TRP A 98 11.91 7.23 -7.53
N ALA A 99 10.73 6.72 -7.85
CA ALA A 99 10.36 5.35 -7.59
C ALA A 99 10.70 4.44 -8.79
N ARG A 100 11.03 3.19 -8.52
CA ARG A 100 11.37 2.19 -9.53
C ARG A 100 10.32 1.09 -9.61
N THR A 101 9.93 0.70 -10.83
CA THR A 101 9.03 -0.44 -11.06
C THR A 101 9.72 -1.79 -10.92
N THR A 102 8.94 -2.83 -10.62
CA THR A 102 9.37 -4.23 -10.52
C THR A 102 9.21 -5.01 -11.84
N GLY A 103 8.74 -4.36 -12.91
CA GLY A 103 8.25 -5.02 -14.14
C GLY A 103 9.33 -5.47 -15.14
N ARG A 104 8.89 -6.28 -16.13
CA ARG A 104 9.66 -6.81 -17.28
C ARG A 104 10.02 -5.72 -18.29
N SER A 105 10.82 -4.76 -17.86
CA SER A 105 11.23 -3.65 -18.72
C SER A 105 12.26 -4.08 -19.78
N GLY A 106 12.94 -5.23 -19.55
CA GLY A 106 13.96 -5.75 -20.46
C GLY A 106 13.45 -6.09 -21.86
N GLU A 107 12.16 -6.37 -22.02
CA GLU A 107 11.50 -6.56 -23.32
C GLU A 107 11.49 -5.27 -24.16
N PHE A 108 11.62 -4.10 -23.52
CA PHE A 108 11.60 -2.78 -24.16
C PHE A 108 12.99 -2.10 -24.19
N GLY A 109 14.07 -2.86 -23.97
CA GLY A 109 15.45 -2.36 -24.06
C GLY A 109 15.95 -1.55 -22.85
N TYR A 110 15.19 -1.45 -21.76
CA TYR A 110 15.61 -0.80 -20.51
C TYR A 110 15.41 -1.70 -19.28
N ARG A 111 16.32 -1.69 -18.30
CA ARG A 111 16.28 -2.65 -17.18
C ARG A 111 15.09 -2.47 -16.23
N PHE A 112 14.62 -1.24 -16.05
CA PHE A 112 13.49 -0.87 -15.19
C PHE A 112 12.94 0.50 -15.58
N LYS A 113 11.70 0.80 -15.17
CA LYS A 113 11.10 2.14 -15.32
C LYS A 113 11.38 2.99 -14.09
N TRP A 114 11.65 4.27 -14.31
CA TRP A 114 11.72 5.30 -13.29
C TRP A 114 10.47 6.17 -13.34
N VAL A 115 9.89 6.42 -12.19
CA VAL A 115 8.69 7.24 -12.04
C VAL A 115 9.00 8.41 -11.11
N PRO A 116 8.83 9.66 -11.57
CA PRO A 116 8.92 10.81 -10.69
C PRO A 116 7.68 10.88 -9.81
N VAL A 117 7.86 10.90 -8.49
CA VAL A 117 6.76 11.00 -7.53
C VAL A 117 6.77 12.40 -6.93
N SER A 118 5.70 13.16 -7.15
CA SER A 118 5.52 14.47 -6.52
C SER A 118 5.11 14.32 -5.05
N ASP A 119 5.34 15.36 -4.25
CA ASP A 119 4.91 15.42 -2.85
C ASP A 119 3.37 15.24 -2.73
N ALA A 120 2.61 15.93 -3.60
CA ALA A 120 1.15 15.84 -3.62
C ALA A 120 0.64 14.42 -3.94
N THR A 121 1.22 13.77 -4.96
CA THR A 121 0.86 12.39 -5.33
C THR A 121 1.19 11.41 -4.20
N HIS A 122 2.35 11.58 -3.56
CA HIS A 122 2.77 10.75 -2.44
C HIS A 122 1.80 10.88 -1.26
N HIS A 123 1.51 12.10 -0.82
CA HIS A 123 0.57 12.35 0.27
C HIS A 123 -0.84 11.83 -0.01
N ARG A 124 -1.38 12.04 -1.22
CA ARG A 124 -2.69 11.48 -1.60
C ARG A 124 -2.69 9.95 -1.58
N SER A 125 -1.64 9.33 -2.12
CA SER A 125 -1.49 7.87 -2.09
C SER A 125 -1.48 7.35 -0.65
N MET A 126 -0.71 7.96 0.25
CA MET A 126 -0.59 7.48 1.63
C MET A 126 -1.87 7.65 2.43
N ARG A 127 -2.68 8.67 2.12
CA ARG A 127 -4.05 8.78 2.64
C ARG A 127 -4.88 7.54 2.31
N TYR A 128 -4.84 7.07 1.06
CA TYR A 128 -5.54 5.84 0.68
C TYR A 128 -4.91 4.57 1.24
N GLY A 129 -3.61 4.60 1.54
CA GLY A 129 -2.94 3.53 2.29
C GLY A 129 -3.51 3.39 3.70
N LEU A 130 -3.68 4.51 4.40
CA LEU A 130 -4.30 4.51 5.72
C LEU A 130 -5.79 4.12 5.64
N ALA A 131 -6.50 4.58 4.61
CA ALA A 131 -7.87 4.16 4.35
C ALA A 131 -7.97 2.63 4.18
N ALA A 132 -7.06 2.01 3.43
CA ALA A 132 -7.02 0.57 3.25
C ALA A 132 -6.81 -0.17 4.59
N LEU A 133 -5.97 0.35 5.49
CA LEU A 133 -5.78 -0.23 6.83
C LEU A 133 -7.03 -0.10 7.71
N ILE A 134 -7.71 1.04 7.67
CA ILE A 134 -9.00 1.24 8.37
C ILE A 134 -10.03 0.23 7.84
N LEU A 135 -10.19 0.15 6.50
CA LEU A 135 -11.13 -0.76 5.86
C LEU A 135 -10.80 -2.24 6.11
N ALA A 136 -9.52 -2.59 6.21
CA ALA A 136 -9.08 -3.97 6.42
C ALA A 136 -9.32 -4.46 7.85
N SER A 137 -9.57 -3.53 8.78
CA SER A 137 -9.74 -3.83 10.20
C SER A 137 -11.17 -3.63 10.71
N CYS A 138 -12.04 -2.99 9.94
CA CYS A 138 -13.43 -2.79 10.30
C CYS A 138 -14.35 -3.92 9.80
N THR A 139 -15.49 -4.05 10.47
CA THR A 139 -16.55 -5.03 10.17
C THR A 139 -17.83 -4.36 9.65
N LYS A 140 -17.94 -3.04 9.84
CA LYS A 140 -19.07 -2.22 9.42
C LYS A 140 -18.63 -0.81 9.04
N LYS A 141 -19.48 -0.10 8.29
CA LYS A 141 -19.29 1.32 7.95
C LYS A 141 -19.10 2.17 9.20
N GLY A 142 -18.16 3.10 9.17
CA GLY A 142 -17.91 4.06 10.26
C GLY A 142 -17.00 3.52 11.36
N GLU A 143 -16.76 2.21 11.41
CA GLU A 143 -15.90 1.63 12.43
C GLU A 143 -14.42 1.88 12.13
N VAL A 144 -13.75 2.55 13.06
CA VAL A 144 -12.30 2.71 13.06
C VAL A 144 -11.79 2.01 14.31
N VAL A 145 -10.87 1.06 14.17
CA VAL A 145 -10.22 0.34 15.30
C VAL A 145 -8.71 0.60 15.40
N LEU A 146 -8.22 1.51 14.57
CA LEU A 146 -6.85 1.99 14.56
C LEU A 146 -6.53 2.68 15.90
N GLU A 147 -5.33 2.41 16.42
CA GLU A 147 -4.80 2.93 17.67
C GLU A 147 -3.34 3.39 17.50
N GLU A 148 -2.95 4.42 18.25
CA GLU A 148 -1.56 4.87 18.25
C GLU A 148 -0.60 3.76 18.68
N GLY A 149 0.49 3.60 17.95
CA GLY A 149 1.48 2.56 18.23
C GLY A 149 1.06 1.16 17.78
N ASP A 150 0.00 1.02 16.98
CA ASP A 150 -0.32 -0.20 16.26
C ASP A 150 0.91 -0.70 15.50
N LYS A 151 1.16 -2.01 15.59
CA LYS A 151 2.37 -2.63 15.08
C LYS A 151 2.16 -3.13 13.66
N LEU A 152 2.98 -2.62 12.74
CA LEU A 152 2.92 -2.96 11.31
C LEU A 152 4.18 -3.72 10.92
N LEU A 153 4.02 -4.95 10.42
CA LEU A 153 5.15 -5.77 9.97
C LEU A 153 5.69 -5.25 8.63
N TYR A 154 6.97 -4.86 8.60
CA TYR A 154 7.64 -4.40 7.39
C TYR A 154 8.20 -5.59 6.60
N ASN A 155 7.55 -5.92 5.49
CA ASN A 155 7.99 -6.96 4.55
C ASN A 155 8.10 -6.46 3.09
N ALA A 156 8.07 -5.14 2.89
CA ALA A 156 8.20 -4.53 1.57
C ALA A 156 9.65 -4.59 1.05
N ALA A 157 9.84 -4.41 -0.26
CA ALA A 157 11.16 -4.10 -0.80
C ALA A 157 11.59 -2.71 -0.29
N PRO A 158 12.88 -2.47 -0.02
CA PRO A 158 13.34 -1.16 0.44
C PRO A 158 13.22 -0.11 -0.66
N ARG A 159 13.40 1.16 -0.33
CA ARG A 159 13.51 2.21 -1.36
C ARG A 159 14.67 1.91 -2.31
N PRO A 160 14.58 2.27 -3.60
CA PRO A 160 13.57 3.14 -4.23
C PRO A 160 12.36 2.39 -4.82
N TYR A 161 12.04 1.17 -4.38
CA TYR A 161 10.81 0.53 -4.80
C TYR A 161 9.59 1.24 -4.19
N ALA A 162 8.50 1.34 -4.95
CA ALA A 162 7.26 1.98 -4.50
C ALA A 162 6.71 1.40 -3.17
N SER A 163 6.93 0.11 -2.93
CA SER A 163 6.54 -0.56 -1.69
C SER A 163 7.32 -0.05 -0.47
N GLY A 164 8.62 0.23 -0.62
CA GLY A 164 9.44 0.83 0.44
C GLY A 164 9.07 2.29 0.69
N GLU A 165 8.88 3.08 -0.38
CA GLU A 165 8.41 4.46 -0.27
C GLU A 165 7.05 4.54 0.45
N SER A 166 6.16 3.57 0.19
CA SER A 166 4.86 3.49 0.85
C SER A 166 4.96 3.24 2.37
N MET A 167 5.95 2.47 2.83
CA MET A 167 6.13 2.23 4.28
C MET A 167 6.58 3.51 5.00
N TYR A 168 7.49 4.28 4.40
CA TYR A 168 7.91 5.58 4.93
C TYR A 168 6.77 6.61 4.90
N GLY A 169 6.00 6.63 3.81
CA GLY A 169 4.84 7.50 3.69
C GLY A 169 3.77 7.21 4.75
N LEU A 170 3.45 5.93 4.98
CA LEU A 170 2.52 5.52 6.03
C LEU A 170 2.99 5.93 7.43
N ALA A 171 4.30 5.86 7.70
CA ALA A 171 4.89 6.30 8.97
C ALA A 171 4.73 7.81 9.23
N ARG A 172 4.60 8.61 8.17
CA ARG A 172 4.32 10.05 8.27
C ARG A 172 2.83 10.33 8.47
N GLU A 173 1.96 9.51 7.88
CA GLU A 173 0.51 9.67 8.02
C GLU A 173 -0.03 9.20 9.38
N PHE A 174 0.59 8.19 9.99
CA PHE A 174 0.13 7.63 11.26
C PHE A 174 1.29 7.00 12.07
N PRO A 175 1.31 7.11 13.42
CA PRO A 175 2.41 6.69 14.27
C PRO A 175 2.40 5.17 14.52
N PHE A 176 2.59 4.39 13.46
CA PHE A 176 2.77 2.95 13.53
C PHE A 176 4.12 2.59 14.15
N LYS A 177 4.17 1.46 14.86
CA LYS A 177 5.42 0.80 15.26
C LYS A 177 5.79 -0.24 14.21
N PHE A 178 6.71 0.13 13.32
CA PHE A 178 7.20 -0.80 12.30
C PHE A 178 8.07 -1.89 12.92
N LEU A 179 7.87 -3.13 12.44
CA LEU A 179 8.63 -4.30 12.86
C LEU A 179 9.37 -4.89 11.64
N PRO A 180 10.70 -4.81 11.54
CA PRO A 180 11.59 -3.96 12.34
C PRO A 180 11.38 -2.46 12.08
N PRO A 181 11.98 -1.57 12.91
CA PRO A 181 12.02 -0.13 12.64
C PRO A 181 12.53 0.17 11.21
N LEU A 182 12.03 1.24 10.60
CA LEU A 182 12.21 1.54 9.17
C LEU A 182 13.70 1.59 8.73
N ASP A 183 14.52 2.30 9.50
CA ASP A 183 15.95 2.45 9.29
C ASP A 183 16.68 1.09 9.31
N LYS A 184 16.35 0.25 10.29
CA LYS A 184 16.87 -1.12 10.38
C LYS A 184 16.32 -2.01 9.27
N ALA A 185 15.06 -1.84 8.88
CA ALA A 185 14.44 -2.65 7.84
C ALA A 185 15.19 -2.51 6.51
N GLU A 186 15.55 -1.28 6.13
CA GLU A 186 16.21 -1.02 4.85
C GLU A 186 17.66 -1.50 4.77
N SER A 187 18.36 -1.61 5.91
CA SER A 187 19.74 -2.13 5.94
C SER A 187 19.83 -3.65 5.85
N LEU A 188 18.71 -4.37 6.02
CA LEU A 188 18.67 -5.83 6.02
C LEU A 188 18.32 -6.39 4.64
N SER A 189 18.83 -7.58 4.33
CA SER A 189 18.27 -8.37 3.23
C SER A 189 16.80 -8.72 3.50
N PHE A 190 16.07 -9.13 2.47
CA PHE A 190 14.66 -9.50 2.63
C PHE A 190 14.47 -10.62 3.66
N GLU A 191 15.33 -11.63 3.65
CA GLU A 191 15.25 -12.76 4.57
C GLU A 191 15.55 -12.34 6.01
N GLU A 192 16.64 -11.62 6.24
CA GLU A 192 16.99 -11.10 7.58
C GLU A 192 15.90 -10.16 8.11
N ARG A 193 15.31 -9.33 7.24
CA ARG A 193 14.21 -8.44 7.61
C ARG A 193 12.98 -9.22 8.08
N VAL A 194 12.60 -10.27 7.35
CA VAL A 194 11.49 -11.14 7.74
C VAL A 194 11.77 -11.81 9.08
N GLN A 195 12.97 -12.36 9.26
CA GLN A 195 13.37 -13.02 10.51
C GLN A 195 13.36 -12.06 11.71
N GLU A 196 13.95 -10.87 11.55
CA GLU A 196 13.99 -9.86 12.61
C GLU A 196 12.58 -9.31 12.92
N GLY A 197 11.77 -9.05 11.88
CA GLY A 197 10.38 -8.64 12.05
C GLY A 197 9.57 -9.66 12.85
N PHE A 198 9.76 -10.96 12.56
CA PHE A 198 9.14 -12.02 13.34
C PHE A 198 9.63 -12.11 14.77
N LYS A 199 10.94 -12.01 15.00
CA LYS A 199 11.52 -12.02 16.34
C LYS A 199 10.92 -10.91 17.21
N LEU A 200 10.79 -9.71 16.66
CA LEU A 200 10.15 -8.58 17.33
C LEU A 200 8.65 -8.82 17.53
N ALA A 201 7.95 -9.33 16.51
CA ALA A 201 6.55 -9.69 16.57
C ALA A 201 6.21 -10.76 17.62
N PHE A 202 7.10 -11.73 17.85
CA PHE A 202 6.93 -12.73 18.91
C PHE A 202 6.84 -12.07 20.29
N ARG A 203 7.72 -11.08 20.54
CA ARG A 203 7.76 -10.32 21.79
C ARG A 203 6.63 -9.31 21.91
N ASP A 204 6.40 -8.54 20.86
CA ASP A 204 5.59 -7.32 20.92
C ASP A 204 4.17 -7.49 20.35
N GLY A 205 3.94 -8.56 19.57
CA GLY A 205 2.72 -8.79 18.79
C GLY A 205 2.76 -8.11 17.42
N ILE A 206 1.74 -8.35 16.59
CA ILE A 206 1.50 -7.68 15.31
C ILE A 206 0.02 -7.32 15.26
N ASP A 207 -0.28 -6.09 14.82
CA ASP A 207 -1.64 -5.60 14.65
C ASP A 207 -2.03 -5.55 13.17
N PHE A 208 -1.13 -5.08 12.30
CA PHE A 208 -1.35 -4.99 10.86
C PHE A 208 -0.29 -5.68 10.03
N PHE A 209 -0.71 -6.18 8.88
CA PHE A 209 0.20 -6.68 7.86
C PHE A 209 -0.17 -6.12 6.48
N ALA A 210 0.74 -5.38 5.85
CA ALA A 210 0.49 -4.75 4.55
C ALA A 210 1.66 -5.00 3.59
N GLY A 211 1.39 -5.32 2.34
CA GLY A 211 2.43 -5.69 1.37
C GLY A 211 1.89 -6.50 0.20
N VAL A 212 2.80 -7.19 -0.50
CA VAL A 212 2.48 -8.03 -1.66
C VAL A 212 1.93 -9.38 -1.19
N SER A 213 0.86 -9.86 -1.83
CA SER A 213 0.12 -11.03 -1.38
C SER A 213 0.95 -12.33 -1.35
N SER A 214 1.76 -12.59 -2.39
CA SER A 214 2.71 -13.71 -2.41
C SER A 214 3.70 -13.71 -1.24
N VAL A 215 4.13 -12.54 -0.76
CA VAL A 215 5.03 -12.44 0.40
C VAL A 215 4.35 -12.96 1.67
N PHE A 216 3.06 -12.68 1.87
CA PHE A 216 2.35 -13.20 3.05
C PHE A 216 2.30 -14.72 3.08
N VAL A 217 2.15 -15.36 1.92
CA VAL A 217 2.16 -16.81 1.80
C VAL A 217 3.55 -17.36 2.10
N ALA A 218 4.58 -16.86 1.41
CA ALA A 218 5.96 -17.31 1.62
C ALA A 218 6.41 -17.17 3.08
N VAL A 219 6.10 -16.04 3.70
CA VAL A 219 6.42 -15.73 5.10
C VAL A 219 5.64 -16.64 6.06
N GLY A 220 4.35 -16.89 5.79
CA GLY A 220 3.52 -17.77 6.63
C GLY A 220 3.87 -19.26 6.49
N GLU A 221 4.30 -19.70 5.31
CA GLU A 221 4.74 -21.07 5.06
C GLU A 221 6.08 -21.37 5.71
N ARG A 222 7.07 -20.48 5.52
CA ARG A 222 8.36 -20.56 6.21
C ARG A 222 8.20 -20.60 7.72
N PHE A 223 7.27 -19.81 8.26
CA PHE A 223 6.91 -19.87 9.67
C PHE A 223 6.38 -21.26 10.06
N ALA A 224 5.43 -21.81 9.29
CA ALA A 224 4.83 -23.10 9.58
C ALA A 224 5.86 -24.24 9.53
N GLU A 225 6.83 -24.16 8.64
CA GLU A 225 7.97 -25.09 8.56
C GLU A 225 8.89 -24.97 9.78
N ALA A 226 9.35 -23.76 10.11
CA ALA A 226 10.22 -23.51 11.25
C ALA A 226 9.56 -23.90 12.59
N SER A 227 8.24 -23.78 12.70
CA SER A 227 7.49 -24.16 13.90
C SER A 227 7.51 -25.66 14.22
N ARG A 228 7.98 -26.52 13.29
CA ARG A 228 8.11 -27.97 13.49
C ARG A 228 9.36 -28.35 14.31
N GLY A 229 10.31 -27.42 14.49
CA GLY A 229 11.55 -27.64 15.23
C GLY A 229 11.92 -26.42 16.07
N ILE A 230 11.04 -26.03 16.99
CA ILE A 230 11.25 -24.83 17.82
C ILE A 230 12.46 -25.04 18.73
N GLU A 231 13.59 -24.42 18.38
CA GLU A 231 14.73 -24.28 19.27
C GLU A 231 14.48 -23.13 20.26
N PHE A 232 14.74 -23.40 21.54
CA PHE A 232 14.55 -22.43 22.61
C PHE A 232 15.63 -21.34 22.56
N SER A 233 15.38 -20.27 21.80
CA SER A 233 16.21 -19.06 21.83
C SER A 233 15.92 -18.20 23.07
N PRO A 234 16.89 -17.39 23.54
CA PRO A 234 16.70 -16.48 24.68
C PRO A 234 15.54 -15.48 24.49
N THR A 235 15.22 -15.13 23.23
CA THR A 235 14.07 -14.27 22.91
C THR A 235 12.71 -14.91 23.19
N LEU A 236 12.64 -16.24 23.30
CA LEU A 236 11.42 -16.93 23.70
C LEU A 236 11.16 -16.86 25.21
N LEU A 237 12.17 -16.54 26.04
CA LEU A 237 12.06 -16.50 27.50
C LEU A 237 11.30 -15.29 28.05
N HIS A 238 10.89 -14.35 27.20
CA HIS A 238 10.06 -13.23 27.64
C HIS A 238 8.65 -13.72 28.04
N PRO A 239 8.08 -13.33 29.20
CA PRO A 239 6.81 -13.88 29.69
C PRO A 239 5.65 -13.76 28.70
N LYS A 240 5.55 -12.64 27.99
CA LYS A 240 4.53 -12.44 26.93
C LYS A 240 4.70 -13.40 25.76
N SER A 241 5.94 -13.72 25.39
CA SER A 241 6.26 -14.66 24.30
C SER A 241 5.88 -16.08 24.69
N LEU A 242 6.22 -16.50 25.92
CA LEU A 242 5.86 -17.82 26.46
C LEU A 242 4.34 -18.01 26.51
N PHE A 243 3.61 -16.99 26.99
CA PHE A 243 2.15 -17.05 27.03
C PHE A 243 1.53 -17.20 25.63
N ARG A 244 2.00 -16.41 24.65
CA ARG A 244 1.53 -16.54 23.25
C ARG A 244 1.85 -17.90 22.68
N LEU A 245 3.07 -18.40 22.90
CA LEU A 245 3.51 -19.71 22.44
C LEU A 245 2.65 -20.82 23.05
N GLY A 246 2.40 -20.79 24.36
CA GLY A 246 1.54 -21.74 25.05
C GLY A 246 0.12 -21.75 24.48
N LYS A 247 -0.49 -20.57 24.30
CA LYS A 247 -1.81 -20.42 23.66
C LYS A 247 -1.81 -20.97 22.24
N ALA A 248 -0.76 -20.70 21.47
CA ALA A 248 -0.64 -21.15 20.09
C ALA A 248 -0.48 -22.67 19.98
N LEU A 249 0.31 -23.28 20.87
CA LEU A 249 0.48 -24.73 20.97
C LEU A 249 -0.83 -25.44 21.33
N LEU A 250 -1.61 -24.87 22.25
CA LEU A 250 -2.92 -25.42 22.60
C LEU A 250 -3.87 -25.39 21.39
N LYS A 251 -3.94 -24.26 20.69
CA LYS A 251 -4.76 -24.10 19.48
C LYS A 251 -4.34 -25.05 18.36
N SER A 252 -3.04 -25.18 18.10
CA SER A 252 -2.53 -26.01 17.01
C SER A 252 -2.74 -27.51 17.29
N LYS A 253 -2.48 -27.96 18.52
CA LYS A 253 -2.77 -29.34 18.96
C LYS A 253 -4.26 -29.67 18.90
N SER A 254 -5.12 -28.78 19.40
CA SER A 254 -6.58 -28.97 19.32
C SER A 254 -7.07 -29.07 17.87
N ALA A 255 -6.42 -28.37 16.94
CA ALA A 255 -6.72 -28.40 15.52
C ALA A 255 -5.99 -29.52 14.74
N LYS A 256 -5.26 -30.41 15.43
CA LYS A 256 -4.49 -31.53 14.85
C LYS A 256 -3.58 -31.12 13.67
N ARG A 257 -2.93 -29.96 13.78
CA ARG A 257 -2.04 -29.43 12.73
C ARG A 257 -0.81 -28.74 13.33
N GLY A 258 0.18 -28.46 12.49
CA GLY A 258 1.29 -27.58 12.84
C GLY A 258 0.83 -26.18 13.25
N MET A 259 1.65 -25.48 14.02
CA MET A 259 1.39 -24.10 14.43
C MET A 259 1.46 -23.17 13.23
N LEU A 260 0.51 -22.23 13.18
CA LEU A 260 0.41 -21.22 12.14
C LEU A 260 0.49 -19.82 12.74
N PRO A 261 0.82 -18.78 11.94
CA PRO A 261 0.85 -17.41 12.44
C PRO A 261 -0.43 -16.97 13.17
N LYS A 262 -1.61 -17.39 12.70
CA LYS A 262 -2.92 -17.10 13.34
C LYS A 262 -3.10 -17.66 14.74
N ASP A 263 -2.28 -18.63 15.14
CA ASP A 263 -2.33 -19.19 16.47
C ASP A 263 -1.64 -18.27 17.49
N LEU A 264 -0.59 -17.57 17.04
CA LEU A 264 0.21 -16.63 17.83
C LEU A 264 -0.36 -15.20 17.82
N TRP A 265 -0.74 -14.71 16.64
CA TRP A 265 -1.17 -13.33 16.44
C TRP A 265 -2.63 -13.26 16.00
N THR A 266 -3.30 -12.22 16.45
CA THR A 266 -4.66 -11.88 16.03
C THR A 266 -4.59 -10.51 15.38
N LEU A 267 -4.43 -10.51 14.06
CA LEU A 267 -4.29 -9.26 13.28
C LEU A 267 -5.59 -8.47 13.31
N LYS A 268 -5.50 -7.14 13.45
CA LYS A 268 -6.58 -6.19 13.20
C LYS A 268 -6.97 -6.24 11.72
N GLY A 269 -5.99 -6.08 10.82
CA GLY A 269 -6.22 -6.10 9.37
C GLY A 269 -5.02 -6.56 8.55
N VAL A 270 -5.30 -7.07 7.35
CA VAL A 270 -4.31 -7.43 6.33
C VAL A 270 -4.63 -6.68 5.05
N VAL A 271 -3.66 -6.00 4.44
CA VAL A 271 -3.82 -5.30 3.16
C VAL A 271 -2.91 -5.94 2.13
N GLY A 272 -3.50 -6.52 1.09
CA GLY A 272 -2.79 -7.10 -0.05
C GLY A 272 -2.78 -6.16 -1.24
N SER A 273 -1.59 -5.85 -1.74
CA SER A 273 -1.40 -5.18 -3.02
C SER A 273 -0.86 -6.17 -4.07
N GLY A 274 -1.20 -5.93 -5.33
CA GLY A 274 -0.78 -6.75 -6.47
C GLY A 274 -1.92 -7.52 -7.13
N THR A 275 -1.64 -8.02 -8.34
CA THR A 275 -2.59 -8.77 -9.19
C THR A 275 -2.90 -10.16 -8.66
N ASP A 276 -2.08 -10.68 -7.73
CA ASP A 276 -2.14 -12.01 -7.17
C ASP A 276 -2.96 -12.11 -5.86
N THR A 277 -3.52 -10.99 -5.38
CA THR A 277 -4.26 -10.94 -4.10
C THR A 277 -5.47 -11.87 -4.08
N ALA A 278 -6.25 -11.92 -5.17
CA ALA A 278 -7.38 -12.83 -5.29
C ALA A 278 -6.94 -14.31 -5.25
N ILE A 279 -5.81 -14.63 -5.89
CA ILE A 279 -5.25 -15.99 -5.96
C ILE A 279 -4.82 -16.46 -4.56
N TYR A 280 -4.12 -15.61 -3.81
CA TYR A 280 -3.57 -15.99 -2.51
C TYR A 280 -4.53 -15.78 -1.33
N SER A 281 -5.69 -15.14 -1.52
CA SER A 281 -6.60 -14.75 -0.45
C SER A 281 -6.97 -15.90 0.50
N HIS A 282 -7.34 -17.06 -0.05
CA HIS A 282 -7.69 -18.23 0.77
C HIS A 282 -6.48 -18.75 1.56
N ARG A 283 -5.30 -18.79 0.94
CA ARG A 283 -4.06 -19.25 1.58
C ARG A 283 -3.62 -18.31 2.69
N ILE A 284 -3.69 -17.00 2.46
CA ILE A 284 -3.40 -15.97 3.45
C ILE A 284 -4.35 -16.09 4.64
N HIS A 285 -5.65 -16.22 4.39
CA HIS A 285 -6.63 -16.43 5.45
C HIS A 285 -6.36 -17.72 6.25
N TYR A 286 -5.98 -18.81 5.58
CA TYR A 286 -5.61 -20.04 6.26
C TYR A 286 -4.40 -19.87 7.20
N LEU A 287 -3.36 -19.15 6.77
CA LEU A 287 -2.12 -18.94 7.54
C LEU A 287 -2.29 -17.90 8.65
N TRP A 288 -2.90 -16.76 8.34
CA TRP A 288 -2.91 -15.54 9.16
C TRP A 288 -4.25 -15.26 9.85
N GLY A 289 -5.31 -16.00 9.51
CA GLY A 289 -6.63 -15.86 10.14
C GLY A 289 -7.38 -14.58 9.76
N LYS A 290 -6.86 -13.80 8.80
CA LYS A 290 -7.50 -12.62 8.23
C LYS A 290 -7.40 -12.65 6.71
N ARG A 291 -8.50 -12.29 6.05
CA ARG A 291 -8.51 -12.13 4.58
C ARG A 291 -7.78 -10.84 4.23
N PRO A 292 -6.91 -10.85 3.20
CA PRO A 292 -6.29 -9.63 2.72
C PRO A 292 -7.35 -8.75 2.06
N LEU A 293 -7.41 -7.49 2.47
CA LEU A 293 -8.16 -6.46 1.77
C LEU A 293 -7.35 -6.03 0.56
N GLY A 294 -7.96 -6.09 -0.63
CA GLY A 294 -7.29 -5.71 -1.86
C GLY A 294 -7.06 -4.20 -1.97
N LEU A 295 -5.85 -3.83 -2.37
CA LEU A 295 -5.45 -2.49 -2.76
C LEU A 295 -4.80 -2.57 -4.15
N TYR A 296 -5.44 -1.98 -5.15
CA TYR A 296 -4.89 -1.88 -6.49
C TYR A 296 -3.98 -0.66 -6.59
N SER A 297 -2.74 -0.88 -7.02
CA SER A 297 -1.72 0.14 -7.08
C SER A 297 -0.72 -0.11 -8.18
N ALA A 298 -0.15 0.96 -8.72
CA ALA A 298 1.00 0.91 -9.61
C ALA A 298 2.04 1.94 -9.16
N THR A 299 3.30 1.76 -9.59
CA THR A 299 4.35 2.75 -9.24
C THR A 299 4.05 4.09 -9.91
N GLU A 300 3.57 4.04 -11.14
CA GLU A 300 3.18 5.18 -11.99
C GLU A 300 1.95 5.92 -11.46
N ALA A 301 0.99 5.18 -10.91
CA ALA A 301 -0.36 5.68 -10.63
C ALA A 301 -0.67 5.83 -9.12
N GLY A 302 0.25 5.39 -8.24
CA GLY A 302 -0.01 5.32 -6.80
C GLY A 302 -1.11 4.31 -6.46
N PHE A 303 -1.91 4.61 -5.43
CA PHE A 303 -3.02 3.77 -4.97
C PHE A 303 -4.32 4.13 -5.70
N VAL A 304 -4.72 3.27 -6.63
CA VAL A 304 -5.75 3.55 -7.63
C VAL A 304 -7.15 3.16 -7.16
N ALA A 305 -7.27 2.00 -6.53
CA ALA A 305 -8.55 1.48 -6.07
C ALA A 305 -8.39 0.61 -4.84
N VAL A 306 -9.42 0.55 -4.00
CA VAL A 306 -9.38 -0.20 -2.75
C VAL A 306 -10.70 -0.94 -2.55
N GLN A 307 -10.65 -2.14 -1.98
CA GLN A 307 -11.88 -2.84 -1.60
C GLN A 307 -12.50 -2.19 -0.35
N ALA A 308 -13.82 -2.23 -0.24
CA ALA A 308 -14.49 -1.94 1.02
C ALA A 308 -14.38 -3.14 1.99
N TRP A 309 -14.83 -2.96 3.24
CA TRP A 309 -14.84 -3.99 4.30
C TRP A 309 -15.68 -5.23 3.97
N ASN A 310 -16.48 -5.18 2.90
CA ASN A 310 -17.22 -6.33 2.38
C ASN A 310 -16.36 -7.27 1.51
N TYR A 311 -15.11 -6.88 1.19
CA TYR A 311 -14.18 -7.62 0.33
C TYR A 311 -14.71 -7.90 -1.09
N LYS A 312 -15.70 -7.12 -1.57
CA LYS A 312 -16.33 -7.27 -2.89
C LYS A 312 -15.97 -6.10 -3.78
N GLY A 313 -15.56 -6.41 -5.02
CA GLY A 313 -15.15 -5.38 -5.99
C GLY A 313 -14.05 -4.48 -5.45
N MET A 314 -13.74 -3.42 -6.18
CA MET A 314 -12.86 -2.34 -5.76
C MET A 314 -13.48 -1.01 -6.17
N THR A 315 -13.28 0.01 -5.35
CA THR A 315 -13.73 1.37 -5.63
C THR A 315 -12.52 2.21 -6.00
N PHE A 316 -12.55 2.86 -7.17
CA PHE A 316 -11.54 3.83 -7.58
C PHE A 316 -11.50 5.01 -6.60
N VAL A 317 -10.31 5.53 -6.36
CA VAL A 317 -10.16 6.73 -5.54
C VAL A 317 -10.23 7.98 -6.44
N PRO A 318 -10.96 9.03 -6.05
CA PRO A 318 -11.42 10.05 -7.00
C PRO A 318 -10.38 11.09 -7.43
N ASP A 319 -9.28 11.26 -6.70
CA ASP A 319 -8.40 12.43 -6.82
C ASP A 319 -6.91 12.12 -7.02
N ILE A 320 -6.59 10.87 -7.39
CA ILE A 320 -5.21 10.43 -7.63
C ILE A 320 -4.82 10.48 -9.11
N ASN A 321 -5.67 9.95 -10.00
CA ASN A 321 -5.49 9.94 -11.46
C ASN A 321 -6.82 10.27 -12.12
N PHE A 322 -6.78 10.75 -13.37
CA PHE A 322 -7.94 10.73 -14.26
C PHE A 322 -8.00 9.35 -14.95
N PHE A 323 -9.14 8.67 -14.87
CA PHE A 323 -9.27 7.29 -15.36
C PHE A 323 -9.99 7.21 -16.70
N GLU A 324 -9.37 6.50 -17.65
CA GLU A 324 -9.95 6.11 -18.92
C GLU A 324 -9.71 4.62 -19.15
N PHE A 325 -10.63 3.97 -19.89
CA PHE A 325 -10.62 2.53 -20.10
C PHE A 325 -10.71 2.25 -21.60
N ILE A 326 -9.75 1.48 -22.10
CA ILE A 326 -9.75 0.98 -23.47
C ILE A 326 -10.49 -0.36 -23.45
N LEU A 327 -11.41 -0.56 -24.40
CA LEU A 327 -12.11 -1.83 -24.56
C LEU A 327 -11.14 -2.89 -25.12
N GLU A 328 -11.25 -4.12 -24.63
CA GLU A 328 -10.48 -5.27 -25.13
C GLU A 328 -10.90 -5.71 -26.54
#